data_AF-A0A3B9J537-F1
#
_entry.id   AF-A0A3B9J537-F1
#
_cell.length_a   1.000
_cell.length_b   1.000
_cell.length_c   1.000
_cell.angle_alpha   90.00
_cell.angle_beta   90.00
_cell.angle_gamma   90.00
#
_symmetry.space_group_name_H-M   'P 1'
#
loop_
_entity.id
_entity.type
_entity.pdbx_description
1 polymer ?
#
loop_
_entity_poly.entity_id
_entity_poly.type
_entity_poly.pdbx_seq_one_letter_code
_entity_poly.pdbx_strand_id
1 'polypeptide(L)'
;MVTPIYERFRDSIRAEIPVALATLIEGPNLGAKLLVEESGFSLGSLGGEELDRVVERDAIAMLEAGTSEVRHYGSHGEARQHDLSVFIECHSRRPHLVIFGAVDFTRALASQGKLLGFRVTVCDAREVFATRRRFPMADEVVVDWPDRLLARIGNDLGPRDAVCVLTHDAKFDVP
;
A
#
# COMPACT_ATOMS: atom_id res chain seq x y z
N MET A 1 -17.79 3.50 25.52
CA MET A 1 -17.21 2.20 25.11
C MET A 1 -15.95 2.56 24.34
N VAL A 2 -14.78 2.46 24.98
CA VAL A 2 -13.51 2.85 24.34
C VAL A 2 -13.20 1.74 23.35
N THR A 3 -13.32 1.99 22.05
CA THR A 3 -12.67 1.11 21.07
C THR A 3 -11.18 1.27 21.31
N PRO A 4 -10.47 0.28 21.89
CA PRO A 4 -9.05 0.40 22.15
C PRO A 4 -8.36 0.58 20.79
N ILE A 5 -7.55 1.60 20.65
CA ILE A 5 -6.83 1.93 19.41
C ILE A 5 -6.15 0.71 18.76
N TYR A 6 -5.68 -0.24 19.58
CA TYR A 6 -5.10 -1.51 19.14
C TYR A 6 -6.10 -2.50 18.53
N GLU A 7 -7.36 -2.51 18.97
CA GLU A 7 -8.40 -3.31 18.33
C GLU A 7 -8.68 -2.78 16.93
N ARG A 8 -8.83 -1.45 16.79
CA ARG A 8 -9.01 -0.83 15.47
C ARG A 8 -7.81 -1.11 14.57
N PHE A 9 -6.59 -0.91 15.05
CA PHE A 9 -5.37 -1.20 14.31
C PHE A 9 -5.30 -2.66 13.82
N ARG A 10 -5.56 -3.62 14.73
CA ARG A 10 -5.61 -5.04 14.40
C ARG A 10 -6.66 -5.35 13.34
N ASP A 11 -7.84 -4.75 13.47
CA ASP A 11 -8.97 -5.01 12.57
C ASP A 11 -8.70 -4.44 11.17
N SER A 12 -8.08 -3.26 11.07
CA SER A 12 -7.64 -2.67 9.80
C SER A 12 -6.56 -3.53 9.13
N ILE A 13 -5.56 -4.01 9.87
CA ILE A 13 -4.54 -4.94 9.34
C ILE A 13 -5.19 -6.22 8.80
N ARG A 14 -6.12 -6.83 9.54
CA ARG A 14 -6.81 -8.06 9.13
C ARG A 14 -7.71 -7.88 7.92
N ALA A 15 -8.28 -6.68 7.77
CA ALA A 15 -9.09 -6.31 6.62
C ALA A 15 -8.25 -5.86 5.41
N GLU A 16 -6.91 -5.88 5.52
CA GLU A 16 -5.98 -5.31 4.53
C GLU A 16 -6.28 -3.83 4.19
N ILE A 17 -6.82 -3.09 5.16
CA ILE A 17 -7.01 -1.64 5.09
C ILE A 17 -5.71 -0.95 5.50
N PRO A 18 -5.10 -0.11 4.65
CA PRO A 18 -3.89 0.61 5.00
C PRO A 18 -4.06 1.46 6.26
N VAL A 19 -3.21 1.23 7.25
CA VAL A 19 -3.30 1.88 8.56
C VAL A 19 -1.91 2.14 9.14
N ALA A 20 -1.74 3.31 9.75
CA ALA A 20 -0.55 3.70 10.48
C ALA A 20 -0.88 3.89 11.96
N LEU A 21 0.07 3.54 12.81
CA LEU A 21 0.04 3.86 14.23
C LEU A 21 1.22 4.77 14.57
N ALA A 22 0.93 6.05 14.76
CA ALA A 22 1.89 7.03 15.25
C ALA A 22 1.96 6.94 16.78
N THR A 23 3.16 6.80 17.33
CA THR A 23 3.42 6.81 18.77
C THR A 23 4.45 7.89 19.08
N LEU A 24 4.12 8.80 19.99
CA LEU A 24 5.06 9.78 20.50
C LEU A 24 6.08 9.06 21.40
N ILE A 25 7.35 9.07 21.00
CA ILE A 25 8.45 8.35 21.67
C ILE A 25 9.41 9.30 22.41
N GLU A 26 9.36 10.60 22.13
CA GLU A 26 10.05 11.65 22.90
C GLU A 26 9.19 12.92 22.92
N GLY A 27 9.01 13.52 24.10
CA GLY A 27 8.19 14.72 24.31
C GLY A 27 7.28 14.64 25.55
N PRO A 28 6.46 15.68 25.81
CA PRO A 28 5.67 15.80 27.04
C PRO A 28 4.55 14.76 27.19
N ASN A 29 3.98 14.29 26.08
CA ASN A 29 2.90 13.29 26.06
C ASN A 29 3.43 11.90 25.68
N LEU A 30 4.56 11.49 26.25
CA LEU A 30 5.24 10.24 25.92
C LEU A 30 4.28 9.03 25.94
N GLY A 31 4.29 8.26 24.86
CA GLY A 31 3.42 7.08 24.70
C GLY A 31 2.02 7.38 24.16
N ALA A 32 1.66 8.64 23.97
CA ALA A 32 0.44 9.04 23.26
C ALA A 32 0.42 8.48 21.82
N LYS A 33 -0.77 8.22 21.31
CA LYS A 33 -0.98 7.49 20.05
C LYS A 33 -2.04 8.10 19.19
N LEU A 34 -1.79 8.08 17.90
CA LEU A 34 -2.70 8.47 16.84
C LEU A 34 -2.70 7.37 15.79
N LEU A 35 -3.87 6.77 15.56
CA LEU A 35 -4.12 5.84 14.47
C LEU A 35 -4.63 6.64 13.28
N VAL A 36 -4.12 6.32 12.09
CA VAL A 36 -4.44 7.00 10.84
C VAL A 36 -4.71 5.95 9.76
N GLU A 37 -5.88 5.99 9.14
CA GLU A 37 -6.20 5.20 7.95
C GLU A 37 -6.05 6.06 6.69
N GLU A 38 -5.70 5.44 5.56
CA GLU A 38 -5.56 6.13 4.27
C GLU A 38 -6.83 6.87 3.83
N SER A 39 -8.01 6.44 4.30
CA SER A 39 -9.29 7.12 4.03
C SER A 39 -9.44 8.48 4.72
N GLY A 40 -8.48 8.89 5.56
CA GLY A 40 -8.57 10.10 6.39
C GLY A 40 -9.33 9.89 7.70
N PHE A 41 -9.59 8.64 8.10
CA PHE A 41 -10.10 8.36 9.44
C PHE A 41 -8.93 8.35 10.44
N SER A 42 -9.06 9.08 11.55
CA SER A 42 -8.08 9.08 12.63
C SER A 42 -8.71 8.83 14.01
N LEU A 43 -7.94 8.21 14.89
CA LEU A 43 -8.36 7.85 16.26
C LEU A 43 -7.21 8.03 17.25
N GLY A 44 -7.46 8.76 18.34
CA GLY A 44 -6.46 9.08 19.34
C GLY A 44 -5.95 10.51 19.19
N SER A 45 -4.86 10.83 19.88
CA SER A 45 -4.20 12.14 19.83
C SER A 45 -2.79 12.01 20.42
N LEU A 46 -1.86 12.80 19.88
CA LEU A 46 -0.52 13.02 20.39
C LEU A 46 -0.46 14.20 21.39
N GLY A 47 -1.62 14.82 21.65
CA GLY A 47 -1.82 15.87 22.64
C GLY A 47 -1.77 17.29 22.09
N GLY A 48 -1.99 17.48 20.79
CA GLY A 48 -2.14 18.79 20.16
C GLY A 48 -2.76 18.67 18.77
N GLU A 49 -3.80 19.46 18.48
CA GLU A 49 -4.58 19.37 17.24
C GLU A 49 -3.72 19.62 15.98
N GLU A 50 -2.83 20.62 16.02
CA GLU A 50 -1.95 20.91 14.88
C GLU A 50 -0.89 19.81 14.68
N LEU A 51 -0.34 19.27 15.78
CA LEU A 51 0.56 18.13 15.72
C LEU A 51 -0.14 16.89 15.13
N ASP A 52 -1.36 16.60 15.60
CA ASP A 52 -2.16 15.48 15.10
C ASP A 52 -2.41 15.61 13.60
N ARG A 53 -2.78 16.81 13.14
CA ARG A 53 -3.02 17.09 11.72
C ARG A 53 -1.76 16.90 10.86
N VAL A 54 -0.60 17.38 11.32
CA VAL A 54 0.65 17.24 10.56
C VAL A 54 1.09 15.76 10.52
N VAL A 55 1.03 15.07 11.66
CA VAL A 55 1.39 13.65 11.73
C VAL A 55 0.42 12.79 10.92
N GLU A 56 -0.88 13.12 10.89
CA GLU A 56 -1.86 12.44 10.04
C GLU A 56 -1.47 12.52 8.55
N ARG A 57 -1.16 13.73 8.06
CA ARG A 57 -0.69 13.94 6.69
C ARG A 57 0.56 13.13 6.39
N ASP A 58 1.55 13.18 7.27
CA ASP A 58 2.82 12.47 7.07
C ASP A 58 2.63 10.96 7.11
N ALA A 59 1.76 10.45 7.99
CA ALA A 59 1.42 9.04 8.08
C ALA A 59 0.73 8.54 6.80
N ILE A 60 -0.17 9.31 6.20
CA ILE A 60 -0.78 8.98 4.89
C ILE A 60 0.29 8.87 3.80
N ALA A 61 1.19 9.86 3.70
CA ALA A 61 2.29 9.79 2.73
C ALA A 61 3.22 8.59 2.97
N MET A 62 3.46 8.22 4.23
CA MET A 62 4.25 7.04 4.57
C MET A 62 3.53 5.72 4.29
N LEU A 63 2.19 5.69 4.38
CA LEU A 63 1.38 4.55 3.94
C LEU A 63 1.50 4.34 2.43
N GLU A 64 1.45 5.40 1.63
CA GLU A 64 1.69 5.33 0.19
C GLU A 64 3.11 4.83 -0.14
N ALA A 65 4.11 5.27 0.63
CA ALA A 65 5.51 4.85 0.47
C ALA A 65 5.78 3.43 1.00
N GLY A 66 4.97 2.93 1.94
CA GLY A 66 5.13 1.62 2.56
C GLY A 66 6.33 1.54 3.50
N THR A 67 6.68 2.63 4.18
CA THR A 67 7.82 2.72 5.08
C THR A 67 7.41 3.13 6.48
N SER A 68 8.09 2.57 7.49
CA SER A 68 7.96 2.99 8.89
C SER A 68 9.24 3.70 9.31
N GLU A 69 9.10 4.81 10.02
CA GLU A 69 10.24 5.68 10.37
C GLU A 69 9.94 6.48 11.64
N VAL A 70 11.01 6.96 12.30
CA VAL A 70 10.90 8.03 13.29
C VAL A 70 10.93 9.37 12.57
N ARG A 71 9.96 10.23 12.85
CA ARG A 71 9.88 11.61 12.37
C ARG A 71 10.04 12.56 13.55
N HIS A 72 10.63 13.73 13.29
CA HIS A 72 10.84 14.77 14.29
C HIS A 72 10.01 16.01 13.99
N TYR A 73 9.44 16.59 15.03
CA TYR A 73 8.50 17.70 14.97
C TYR A 73 8.82 18.76 16.02
N GLY A 74 8.36 19.98 15.76
CA GLY A 74 8.25 21.02 16.77
C GLY A 74 7.03 20.77 17.65
N SER A 75 6.93 21.51 18.75
CA SER A 75 5.81 21.41 19.69
C SER A 75 4.40 21.51 19.08
N HIS A 76 4.24 22.15 17.90
CA HIS A 76 2.98 22.28 17.17
C HIS A 76 3.03 21.59 15.79
N GLY A 77 3.90 20.61 15.58
CA GLY A 77 4.01 19.90 14.31
C GLY A 77 4.91 20.57 13.28
N GLU A 78 5.70 21.58 13.66
CA GLU A 78 6.62 22.25 12.75
C GLU A 78 7.69 21.27 12.22
N ALA A 79 7.90 21.26 10.91
CA ALA A 79 8.90 20.40 10.30
C ALA A 79 10.34 20.83 10.65
N ARG A 80 11.27 19.86 10.67
CA ARG A 80 12.72 20.07 10.90
C ARG A 80 13.09 20.66 12.26
N GLN A 81 12.22 20.52 13.24
CA GLN A 81 12.53 20.71 14.66
C GLN A 81 12.70 19.35 15.32
N HIS A 82 13.28 19.33 16.53
CA HIS A 82 13.57 18.11 17.29
C HIS A 82 12.98 18.15 18.70
N ASP A 83 11.90 18.91 18.90
CA ASP A 83 11.23 19.00 20.21
C ASP A 83 10.52 17.68 20.56
N LEU A 84 9.99 17.01 19.53
CA LEU A 84 9.23 15.77 19.63
C LEU A 84 9.78 14.74 18.65
N SER A 85 9.75 13.48 19.05
CA SER A 85 10.02 12.34 18.17
C SER A 85 8.80 11.42 18.15
N VAL A 86 8.34 11.07 16.95
CA VAL A 86 7.17 10.21 16.74
C VAL A 86 7.59 9.04 15.86
N PHE A 87 7.42 7.82 16.35
CA PHE A 87 7.55 6.62 15.51
C PHE A 87 6.23 6.37 14.79
N ILE A 88 6.27 6.35 13.46
CA ILE A 88 5.12 6.06 12.63
C ILE A 88 5.28 4.65 12.06
N GLU A 89 4.48 3.73 12.57
CA GLU A 89 4.43 2.34 12.12
C GLU A 89 3.35 2.19 11.03
N CYS A 90 3.76 1.93 9.79
CA CYS A 90 2.85 1.81 8.65
C CYS A 90 2.62 0.34 8.27
N HIS A 91 1.34 -0.04 8.15
CA HIS A 91 0.89 -1.29 7.55
C HIS A 91 0.13 -0.98 6.27
N SER A 92 0.85 -0.93 5.17
CA SER A 92 0.31 -0.59 3.85
C SER A 92 -0.25 -1.81 3.12
N ARG A 93 -1.05 -1.56 2.08
CA ARG A 93 -1.49 -2.60 1.13
C ARG A 93 -0.29 -3.33 0.54
N ARG A 94 -0.46 -4.63 0.23
CA ARG A 94 0.50 -5.35 -0.61
C ARG A 94 0.58 -4.67 -1.97
N PRO A 95 1.79 -4.37 -2.48
CA PRO A 95 1.93 -3.78 -3.80
C PRO A 95 1.41 -4.75 -4.87
N HIS A 96 0.87 -4.20 -5.95
CA HIS A 96 0.27 -4.93 -7.07
C HIS A 96 1.25 -5.02 -8.23
N LEU A 97 1.60 -6.24 -8.61
CA LEU A 97 2.32 -6.54 -9.84
C LEU A 97 1.32 -7.02 -10.89
N VAL A 98 1.08 -6.18 -11.90
CA VAL A 98 0.22 -6.49 -13.04
C VAL A 98 1.10 -6.87 -14.22
N ILE A 99 0.92 -8.07 -14.75
CA ILE A 99 1.71 -8.58 -15.87
C ILE A 99 0.80 -8.77 -17.08
N PHE A 100 1.03 -7.98 -18.12
CA PHE A 100 0.35 -8.12 -19.41
C PHE A 100 1.16 -9.03 -20.32
N GLY A 101 0.55 -10.10 -20.82
CA GLY A 101 1.20 -11.13 -21.61
C GLY A 101 1.44 -12.41 -20.81
N ALA A 102 0.78 -13.48 -21.22
CA ALA A 102 0.87 -14.80 -20.60
C ALA A 102 1.91 -15.70 -21.30
N VAL A 103 3.13 -15.21 -21.44
CA VAL A 103 4.26 -15.95 -22.03
C VAL A 103 4.96 -16.84 -20.98
N ASP A 104 5.90 -17.68 -21.40
CA ASP A 104 6.58 -18.60 -20.47
C ASP A 104 7.45 -17.87 -19.43
N PHE A 105 8.02 -16.71 -19.80
CA PHE A 105 8.76 -15.84 -18.88
C PHE A 105 7.88 -15.32 -17.74
N THR A 106 6.60 -15.05 -18.01
CA THR A 106 5.62 -14.55 -17.03
C THR A 106 5.54 -15.44 -15.80
N ARG A 107 5.71 -16.76 -15.94
CA ARG A 107 5.69 -17.69 -14.81
C ARG A 107 6.82 -17.44 -13.81
N ALA A 108 8.03 -17.19 -14.33
CA ALA A 108 9.19 -16.89 -13.49
C ALA A 108 9.01 -15.55 -12.78
N LEU A 109 8.60 -14.51 -13.51
CA LEU A 109 8.35 -13.18 -12.96
C LEU A 109 7.24 -13.21 -11.89
N ALA A 110 6.11 -13.85 -12.17
CA ALA A 110 5.01 -13.99 -11.22
C ALA A 110 5.46 -14.68 -9.93
N SER A 111 6.31 -15.71 -10.04
CA SER A 111 6.85 -16.41 -8.86
C SER A 111 7.75 -15.51 -8.01
N GLN A 112 8.59 -14.67 -8.63
CA GLN A 112 9.40 -13.68 -7.93
C GLN A 112 8.53 -12.60 -7.26
N GLY A 113 7.50 -12.12 -7.96
CA GLY A 113 6.54 -11.16 -7.40
C GLY A 113 5.88 -11.71 -6.14
N LYS A 114 5.40 -12.96 -6.18
CA LYS A 114 4.83 -13.62 -4.99
C LYS A 114 5.83 -13.76 -3.85
N LEU A 115 7.08 -14.12 -4.14
CA LEU A 115 8.14 -14.23 -3.14
C LEU A 115 8.42 -12.89 -2.44
N LEU A 116 8.38 -11.79 -3.20
CA LEU A 116 8.57 -10.43 -2.70
C LEU A 116 7.31 -9.84 -2.01
N GLY A 117 6.22 -10.60 -1.93
CA GLY A 117 4.99 -10.18 -1.24
C GLY A 117 4.00 -9.38 -2.10
N PHE A 118 4.20 -9.31 -3.42
CA PHE A 118 3.22 -8.67 -4.32
C PHE A 118 1.92 -9.47 -4.38
N ARG A 119 0.81 -8.75 -4.57
CA ARG A 119 -0.38 -9.27 -5.22
C ARG A 119 -0.08 -9.34 -6.72
N VAL A 120 -0.23 -10.50 -7.35
CA VAL A 120 0.15 -10.72 -8.75
C VAL A 120 -1.09 -11.00 -9.59
N THR A 121 -1.31 -10.18 -10.63
CA THR A 121 -2.32 -10.41 -11.66
C THR A 121 -1.63 -10.67 -12.99
N VAL A 122 -1.98 -11.77 -13.67
CA VAL A 122 -1.55 -12.05 -15.04
C VAL A 122 -2.73 -11.83 -15.98
N CYS A 123 -2.56 -11.02 -17.02
CA CYS A 123 -3.61 -10.72 -17.98
C CYS A 123 -3.13 -10.97 -19.42
N ASP A 124 -3.96 -11.65 -20.22
CA ASP A 124 -3.74 -11.82 -21.66
C ASP A 124 -5.09 -11.98 -22.36
N ALA A 125 -5.26 -11.37 -23.53
CA ALA A 125 -6.51 -11.45 -24.29
C ALA A 125 -6.82 -12.87 -24.81
N ARG A 126 -5.82 -13.76 -24.81
CA ARG A 126 -5.92 -15.11 -25.36
C ARG A 126 -6.08 -16.12 -24.24
N GLU A 127 -7.28 -16.67 -24.15
CA GLU A 127 -7.70 -17.65 -23.13
C GLU A 127 -6.75 -18.86 -23.03
N VAL A 128 -6.24 -19.34 -24.17
CA VAL A 128 -5.32 -20.50 -24.21
C VAL A 128 -4.03 -20.25 -23.42
N PHE A 129 -3.59 -18.99 -23.33
CA PHE A 129 -2.39 -18.63 -22.59
C PHE A 129 -2.67 -18.28 -21.13
N ALA A 130 -3.66 -17.44 -20.86
CA ALA A 130 -4.01 -16.97 -19.51
C ALA A 130 -4.84 -18.00 -18.73
N THR A 131 -4.18 -19.06 -18.25
CA THR A 131 -4.84 -20.11 -17.47
C THR A 131 -4.25 -20.26 -16.06
N ARG A 132 -5.11 -20.57 -15.09
CA ARG A 132 -4.72 -20.90 -13.72
C ARG A 132 -3.71 -22.05 -13.64
N ARG A 133 -3.80 -23.03 -14.55
CA ARG A 133 -2.86 -24.15 -14.63
C ARG A 133 -1.43 -23.69 -14.96
N ARG A 134 -1.26 -22.67 -15.81
CA ARG A 134 0.07 -22.13 -16.16
C ARG A 134 0.60 -21.18 -15.08
N PHE A 135 -0.28 -20.46 -14.39
CA PHE A 135 0.08 -19.48 -13.36
C PHE A 135 -0.61 -19.77 -12.01
N PRO A 136 -0.32 -20.92 -11.36
CA PRO A 136 -0.95 -21.28 -10.09
C PRO A 136 -0.54 -20.36 -8.94
N MET A 137 0.60 -19.67 -9.05
CA MET A 137 1.09 -18.73 -8.03
C MET A 137 0.42 -17.36 -8.08
N ALA A 138 -0.12 -16.94 -9.24
CA ALA A 138 -0.76 -15.64 -9.37
C ALA A 138 -1.98 -15.55 -8.44
N ASP A 139 -2.30 -14.37 -7.93
CA ASP A 139 -3.55 -14.17 -7.18
C ASP A 139 -4.73 -14.17 -8.16
N GLU A 140 -4.53 -13.59 -9.34
CA GLU A 140 -5.52 -13.52 -10.41
C GLU A 140 -4.92 -13.86 -11.77
N VAL A 141 -5.70 -14.56 -12.60
CA VAL A 141 -5.41 -14.79 -14.01
C VAL A 141 -6.63 -14.34 -14.80
N VAL A 142 -6.47 -13.29 -15.60
CA VAL A 142 -7.54 -12.58 -16.28
C VAL A 142 -7.42 -12.78 -17.78
N VAL A 143 -8.51 -13.19 -18.41
CA VAL A 143 -8.63 -13.24 -19.87
C VAL A 143 -9.35 -11.98 -20.33
N ASP A 144 -8.58 -10.95 -20.66
CA ASP A 144 -9.11 -9.68 -21.13
C ASP A 144 -8.02 -8.92 -21.90
N TRP A 145 -8.42 -7.87 -22.58
CA TRP A 145 -7.48 -6.95 -23.20
C TRP A 145 -6.74 -6.12 -22.15
N PRO A 146 -5.40 -5.94 -22.28
CA PRO A 146 -4.61 -5.18 -21.31
C PRO A 146 -5.15 -3.78 -20.98
N ASP A 147 -5.51 -3.01 -21.99
CA ASP A 147 -6.07 -1.65 -21.87
C ASP A 147 -7.36 -1.64 -21.03
N ARG A 148 -8.23 -2.65 -21.21
CA ARG A 148 -9.50 -2.75 -20.47
C ARG A 148 -9.28 -3.08 -19.01
N LEU A 149 -8.39 -4.04 -18.71
CA LEU A 149 -8.04 -4.33 -17.33
C LEU A 149 -7.38 -3.11 -16.68
N LEU A 150 -6.44 -2.47 -17.38
CA LEU A 150 -5.74 -1.29 -16.88
C LEU A 150 -6.70 -0.13 -16.62
N ALA A 151 -7.66 0.12 -17.50
CA ALA A 151 -8.69 1.16 -17.29
C ALA A 151 -9.55 0.88 -16.05
N ARG A 152 -9.80 -0.39 -15.70
CA ARG A 152 -10.58 -0.78 -14.52
C ARG A 152 -9.79 -0.62 -13.22
N ILE A 153 -8.50 -0.95 -13.21
CA ILE A 153 -7.68 -1.00 -11.99
C ILE A 153 -6.75 0.20 -11.83
N GLY A 154 -6.55 1.00 -12.87
CA GLY A 154 -5.49 2.00 -12.96
C GLY A 154 -5.59 3.10 -11.92
N ASN A 155 -6.80 3.47 -11.51
CA ASN A 155 -7.02 4.45 -10.43
C ASN A 155 -6.62 3.92 -9.05
N ASP A 156 -6.56 2.60 -8.88
CA ASP A 156 -6.15 1.95 -7.63
C ASP A 156 -4.65 1.63 -7.62
N LEU A 157 -3.93 1.88 -8.72
CA LEU A 157 -2.49 1.64 -8.81
C LEU A 157 -1.72 2.79 -8.16
N GLY A 158 -0.90 2.46 -7.17
CA GLY A 158 -0.08 3.40 -6.42
C GLY A 158 1.40 3.38 -6.81
N PRO A 159 2.23 4.25 -6.19
CA PRO A 159 3.67 4.36 -6.49
C PRO A 159 4.50 3.09 -6.24
N ARG A 160 3.98 2.16 -5.44
CA ARG A 160 4.62 0.88 -5.11
C ARG A 160 4.24 -0.25 -6.06
N ASP A 161 3.27 -0.01 -6.94
CA ASP A 161 2.77 -1.00 -7.87
C ASP A 161 3.65 -1.04 -9.12
N ALA A 162 3.60 -2.15 -9.82
CA ALA A 162 4.41 -2.39 -11.00
C ALA A 162 3.55 -2.95 -12.13
N VAL A 163 3.74 -2.41 -13.33
CA VAL A 163 3.16 -2.93 -14.57
C VAL A 163 4.29 -3.48 -15.43
N CYS A 164 4.17 -4.74 -15.84
CA CYS A 164 5.09 -5.38 -16.75
C CYS A 164 4.37 -5.73 -18.04
N VAL A 165 4.75 -5.08 -19.13
CA VAL A 165 4.27 -5.39 -20.48
C VAL A 165 5.22 -6.41 -21.10
N LEU A 166 4.77 -7.66 -21.17
CA LEU A 166 5.49 -8.82 -21.70
C LEU A 166 4.82 -9.39 -22.96
N THR A 167 4.05 -8.55 -23.65
CA THR A 167 3.59 -8.84 -25.01
C THR A 167 4.58 -8.28 -26.03
N HIS A 168 4.37 -8.60 -27.29
CA HIS A 168 5.15 -8.09 -28.43
C HIS A 168 4.24 -7.79 -29.62
N ASP A 169 2.94 -7.65 -29.36
CA ASP A 169 1.92 -7.36 -30.35
C ASP A 169 1.42 -5.95 -30.11
N ALA A 170 1.69 -5.06 -31.07
CA ALA A 170 1.32 -3.65 -31.00
C ALA A 170 -0.18 -3.43 -30.76
N LYS A 171 -1.04 -4.42 -31.07
CA LYS A 171 -2.47 -4.38 -30.77
C LYS A 171 -2.78 -4.38 -29.27
N PHE A 172 -1.88 -4.90 -28.45
CA PHE A 172 -2.02 -5.01 -27.01
C PHE A 172 -1.08 -4.08 -26.25
N ASP A 173 0.10 -3.76 -26.82
CA ASP A 173 1.13 -2.97 -26.13
C ASP A 173 0.92 -1.45 -26.23
N VAL A 174 0.24 -0.97 -27.28
CA VAL A 174 0.11 0.47 -27.59
C VAL A 174 -1.16 1.12 -27.05
N PRO A 175 -2.37 0.52 -27.22
CA PRO A 175 -3.59 1.09 -26.65
C PRO A 175 -3.54 1.17 -25.12
#